data_AF-A0A4S2MJE3-F1
#
_entry.id   AF-A0A4S2MJE3-F1
#
_cell.length_a   1.000
_cell.length_b   1.000
_cell.length_c   1.000
_cell.angle_alpha   90.00
_cell.angle_beta   90.00
_cell.angle_gamma   90.00
#
_symmetry.space_group_name_H-M   'P 1'
#
loop_
_entity.id
_entity.type
_entity.pdbx_description
1 polymer ?
#
loop_
_entity_poly.entity_id
_entity_poly.type
_entity_poly.pdbx_seq_one_letter_code
_entity_poly.pdbx_strand_id
1 'polypeptide(L)'
;MGVLDRLRYGGMVERAKNWRRATLASNILLIITGFIVCISVLAMYINPRWLSLIQSINQLVNMHMKLGALILFGLLYTLAGLAALQSLKVRSTFFLGLQIIALLILTVVVVATLYGVATQWIATMPTGVSFSVQEFNPGDPNNMAMANIQNVLKCCGRESYRDYYIANEAIPINWVPFSCCNLNEHSYATCTNVSKSVYRGKLGRWIDPVPPSPDATVVPESFSYTNGCEWLIQHCLLPLLFLGFITPSLCALISCMFASIYLHFAEKEDPDFDRPINLRMFTFISGVKNERKSR
;
A
#
# COMPACT_ATOMS: atom_id res chain seq x y z
N MET A 1 -0.58 -38.23 42.73
CA MET A 1 0.00 -36.95 42.25
C MET A 1 0.81 -36.32 43.38
N GLY A 2 2.13 -36.29 43.23
CA GLY A 2 3.05 -35.72 44.22
C GLY A 2 2.97 -34.19 44.26
N VAL A 3 3.53 -33.57 45.32
CA VAL A 3 3.63 -32.10 45.47
C VAL A 3 4.39 -31.47 44.29
N LEU A 4 5.40 -32.18 43.76
CA LEU A 4 6.14 -31.80 42.55
C LEU A 4 5.28 -31.78 41.29
N ASP A 5 4.34 -32.72 41.12
CA ASP A 5 3.42 -32.73 39.98
C ASP A 5 2.45 -31.55 40.05
N ARG A 6 1.99 -31.20 41.26
CA ARG A 6 1.11 -30.04 41.48
C ARG A 6 1.81 -28.70 41.18
N LEU A 7 3.06 -28.55 41.59
CA LEU A 7 3.86 -27.36 41.29
C LEU A 7 4.18 -27.25 39.80
N ARG A 8 4.50 -28.38 39.15
CA ARG A 8 4.75 -28.44 37.70
C ARG A 8 3.49 -28.13 36.89
N TYR A 9 2.33 -28.65 37.32
CA TYR A 9 1.03 -28.39 36.69
C TYR A 9 0.60 -26.93 36.83
N GLY A 10 0.70 -26.34 38.04
CA GLY A 10 0.39 -24.92 38.25
C GLY A 10 1.25 -23.98 37.40
N GLY A 11 2.53 -24.33 37.20
CA GLY A 11 3.44 -23.57 36.34
C GLY A 11 3.16 -23.67 34.85
N MET A 12 2.42 -24.69 34.38
CA MET A 12 1.99 -24.80 32.98
C MET A 12 0.76 -23.93 32.70
N VAL A 13 -0.24 -23.98 33.59
CA VAL A 13 -1.49 -23.20 33.50
C VAL A 13 -1.24 -21.70 33.39
N GLU A 14 -0.31 -21.17 34.20
CA GLU A 14 0.02 -19.74 34.15
C GLU A 14 0.74 -19.37 32.83
N ARG A 15 1.53 -20.29 32.26
CA ARG A 15 2.17 -20.07 30.94
C ARG A 15 1.15 -20.07 29.81
N ALA A 16 0.22 -21.03 29.77
CA ALA A 16 -0.80 -21.09 28.73
C ALA A 16 -1.67 -19.83 28.72
N LYS A 17 -2.03 -19.33 29.91
CA LYS A 17 -2.75 -18.06 30.07
C LYS A 17 -1.98 -16.86 29.52
N ASN A 18 -0.67 -16.80 29.76
CA ASN A 18 0.19 -15.73 29.23
C ASN A 18 0.30 -15.80 27.70
N TRP A 19 0.51 -16.98 27.13
CA TRP A 19 0.57 -17.17 25.67
C TRP A 19 -0.77 -16.89 24.99
N ARG A 20 -1.88 -17.19 25.65
CA ARG A 20 -3.21 -16.80 25.16
C ARG A 20 -3.34 -15.28 25.06
N ARG A 21 -2.89 -14.52 26.07
CA ARG A 21 -2.88 -13.05 26.04
C ARG A 21 -1.98 -12.51 24.93
N ALA A 22 -0.79 -13.09 24.75
CA ALA A 22 0.12 -12.71 23.67
C ALA A 22 -0.48 -12.97 22.28
N THR A 23 -1.14 -14.12 22.10
CA THR A 23 -1.85 -14.46 20.85
C THR A 23 -2.99 -13.48 20.58
N LEU A 24 -3.75 -13.11 21.61
CA LEU A 24 -4.82 -12.11 21.48
C LEU A 24 -4.25 -10.73 21.10
N ALA A 25 -3.21 -10.27 21.79
CA ALA A 25 -2.60 -8.96 21.53
C ALA A 25 -2.01 -8.86 20.12
N SER A 26 -1.29 -9.89 19.66
CA SER A 26 -0.71 -9.93 18.31
C SER A 26 -1.77 -9.95 17.20
N ASN A 27 -2.87 -10.70 17.37
CA ASN A 27 -3.95 -10.70 16.39
C ASN A 27 -4.75 -9.38 16.37
N ILE A 28 -4.88 -8.68 17.51
CA ILE A 28 -5.40 -7.30 17.53
C ILE A 28 -4.48 -6.36 16.75
N LEU A 29 -3.16 -6.46 16.94
CA LEU A 29 -2.19 -5.67 16.19
C LEU A 29 -2.27 -5.95 14.68
N LEU A 30 -2.47 -7.22 14.29
CA LEU A 30 -2.69 -7.62 12.90
C LEU A 30 -3.95 -6.98 12.30
N ILE A 31 -5.05 -6.94 13.05
CA ILE A 31 -6.30 -6.27 12.65
C ILE A 31 -6.04 -4.77 12.45
N ILE A 32 -5.41 -4.12 13.42
CA ILE A 32 -5.14 -2.68 13.39
C ILE A 32 -4.25 -2.34 12.18
N THR A 33 -3.16 -3.08 11.96
CA THR A 33 -2.25 -2.85 10.83
C THR A 33 -2.94 -3.09 9.49
N GLY A 34 -3.76 -4.14 9.36
CA GLY A 34 -4.58 -4.39 8.17
C GLY A 34 -5.54 -3.24 7.87
N PHE A 35 -6.26 -2.75 8.88
CA PHE A 35 -7.15 -1.58 8.72
C PHE A 35 -6.40 -0.30 8.35
N ILE A 36 -5.25 -0.04 8.99
CA ILE A 36 -4.43 1.14 8.67
C ILE A 36 -4.03 1.10 7.20
N VAL A 37 -3.56 -0.04 6.68
CA VAL A 37 -3.20 -0.15 5.25
C VAL A 37 -4.40 0.17 4.35
N CYS A 38 -5.58 -0.41 4.62
CA CYS A 38 -6.79 -0.12 3.85
C CYS A 38 -7.16 1.37 3.89
N ILE A 39 -7.20 1.97 5.08
CA ILE A 39 -7.54 3.39 5.25
C ILE A 39 -6.52 4.29 4.58
N SER A 40 -5.22 3.99 4.70
CA SER A 40 -4.15 4.75 4.06
C SER A 40 -4.31 4.77 2.54
N VAL A 41 -4.57 3.61 1.92
CA VAL A 41 -4.80 3.55 0.46
C VAL A 41 -6.06 4.33 0.08
N LEU A 42 -7.17 4.16 0.80
CA LEU A 42 -8.41 4.91 0.53
C LEU A 42 -8.21 6.43 0.68
N ALA A 43 -7.46 6.87 1.68
CA ALA A 43 -7.13 8.28 1.89
C ALA A 43 -6.34 8.87 0.71
N MET A 44 -5.47 8.08 0.06
CA MET A 44 -4.77 8.50 -1.16
C MET A 44 -5.72 8.71 -2.35
N TYR A 45 -6.80 7.92 -2.46
CA TYR A 45 -7.82 8.11 -3.51
C TYR A 45 -8.74 9.31 -3.25
N ILE A 46 -8.98 9.64 -1.98
CA ILE A 46 -9.85 10.76 -1.60
C ILE A 46 -9.12 12.11 -1.78
N ASN A 47 -7.82 12.15 -1.51
CA ASN A 47 -7.06 13.40 -1.62
C ASN A 47 -6.72 13.72 -3.09
N PRO A 48 -7.17 14.86 -3.65
CA PRO A 48 -7.01 15.17 -5.07
C PRO A 48 -5.56 15.26 -5.52
N ARG A 49 -4.64 15.67 -4.64
CA ARG A 49 -3.20 15.72 -4.94
C ARG A 49 -2.63 14.31 -5.13
N TRP A 50 -2.97 13.40 -4.23
CA TRP A 50 -2.52 12.01 -4.30
C TRP A 50 -3.19 11.24 -5.43
N LEU A 51 -4.47 11.51 -5.69
CA LEU A 51 -5.19 10.91 -6.81
C LEU A 51 -4.55 11.26 -8.16
N SER A 52 -4.22 12.54 -8.37
CA SER A 52 -3.53 13.00 -9.59
C SER A 52 -2.15 12.34 -9.76
N LEU A 53 -1.38 12.23 -8.66
CA LEU A 53 -0.11 11.50 -8.67
C LEU A 53 -0.31 10.01 -9.01
N ILE A 54 -1.30 9.34 -8.40
CA ILE A 54 -1.59 7.93 -8.65
C ILE A 54 -1.98 7.71 -10.10
N GLN A 55 -2.86 8.54 -10.66
CA GLN A 55 -3.29 8.44 -12.06
C GLN A 55 -2.09 8.60 -13.01
N SER A 56 -1.21 9.55 -12.72
CA SER A 56 -0.01 9.80 -13.50
C SER A 56 0.94 8.60 -13.43
N ILE A 57 1.27 8.12 -12.22
CA ILE A 57 2.14 6.95 -12.03
C ILE A 57 1.49 5.64 -12.54
N ASN A 58 0.17 5.57 -12.57
CA ASN A 58 -0.54 4.41 -13.10
C ASN A 58 -0.23 4.15 -14.57
N GLN A 59 -0.07 5.21 -15.37
CA GLN A 59 0.33 5.09 -16.77
C GLN A 59 1.74 4.48 -16.93
N LEU A 60 2.60 4.61 -15.92
CA LEU A 60 3.98 4.11 -15.96
C LEU A 60 4.09 2.68 -15.45
N VAL A 61 3.42 2.35 -14.33
CA VAL A 61 3.68 1.10 -13.58
C VAL A 61 2.43 0.40 -13.05
N ASN A 62 1.25 0.66 -13.62
CA ASN A 62 -0.03 0.05 -13.21
C ASN A 62 -0.30 0.16 -11.69
N MET A 63 -0.10 1.36 -11.15
CA MET A 63 -0.21 1.67 -9.72
C MET A 63 -1.55 1.25 -9.10
N HIS A 64 -2.67 1.32 -9.84
CA HIS A 64 -3.98 0.90 -9.34
C HIS A 64 -4.02 -0.58 -8.96
N MET A 65 -3.36 -1.45 -9.74
CA MET A 65 -3.28 -2.89 -9.43
C MET A 65 -2.51 -3.13 -8.12
N LYS A 66 -1.41 -2.40 -7.92
CA LYS A 66 -0.56 -2.51 -6.72
C LYS A 66 -1.28 -2.04 -5.46
N LEU A 67 -1.99 -0.91 -5.56
CA LEU A 67 -2.83 -0.38 -4.47
C LEU A 67 -4.04 -1.28 -4.20
N GLY A 68 -4.66 -1.85 -5.24
CA GLY A 68 -5.73 -2.83 -5.10
C GLY A 68 -5.29 -4.09 -4.36
N ALA A 69 -4.09 -4.60 -4.66
CA ALA A 69 -3.49 -5.72 -3.93
C ALA A 69 -3.26 -5.40 -2.45
N LEU A 70 -2.79 -4.20 -2.12
CA LEU A 70 -2.65 -3.76 -0.72
C LEU A 70 -3.97 -3.75 0.05
N ILE A 71 -5.05 -3.25 -0.57
CA ILE A 71 -6.39 -3.29 0.03
C ILE A 71 -6.83 -4.74 0.25
N LEU A 72 -6.69 -5.59 -0.77
CA LEU A 72 -7.08 -7.01 -0.67
C LEU A 72 -6.34 -7.71 0.46
N PHE A 73 -5.00 -7.58 0.52
CA PHE A 73 -4.21 -8.21 1.57
C PHE A 73 -4.51 -7.62 2.96
N GLY A 74 -4.69 -6.30 3.07
CA GLY A 74 -5.09 -5.66 4.33
C GLY A 74 -6.42 -6.20 4.87
N LEU A 75 -7.42 -6.41 3.99
CA LEU A 75 -8.69 -7.04 4.34
C LEU A 75 -8.51 -8.50 4.76
N LEU A 76 -7.72 -9.29 4.01
CA LEU A 76 -7.47 -10.69 4.34
C LEU A 76 -6.76 -10.86 5.69
N TYR A 77 -5.77 -10.01 6.00
CA TYR A 77 -5.12 -9.99 7.32
C TYR A 77 -6.10 -9.62 8.44
N THR A 78 -6.96 -8.64 8.19
CA THR A 78 -8.01 -8.24 9.14
C THR A 78 -8.97 -9.39 9.43
N LEU A 79 -9.44 -10.08 8.39
CA LEU A 79 -10.32 -11.25 8.52
C LEU A 79 -9.63 -12.40 9.25
N ALA A 80 -8.36 -12.68 8.95
CA ALA A 80 -7.59 -13.71 9.64
C ALA A 80 -7.39 -13.39 11.13
N GLY A 81 -7.14 -12.13 11.48
CA GLY A 81 -7.06 -11.69 12.87
C GLY A 81 -8.40 -11.84 13.60
N LEU A 82 -9.52 -11.45 12.97
CA LEU A 82 -10.86 -11.65 13.53
C LEU A 82 -11.20 -13.13 13.74
N ALA A 83 -10.85 -13.98 12.77
CA ALA A 83 -11.02 -15.43 12.87
C ALA A 83 -10.22 -16.02 14.05
N ALA A 84 -9.01 -15.55 14.30
CA ALA A 84 -8.22 -15.95 15.46
C ALA A 84 -8.88 -15.55 16.79
N LEU A 85 -9.39 -14.31 16.89
CA LEU A 85 -10.08 -13.84 18.09
C LEU A 85 -11.35 -14.67 18.37
N GLN A 86 -12.12 -15.00 17.34
CA GLN A 86 -13.29 -15.87 17.47
C GLN A 86 -12.89 -17.29 17.89
N SER A 87 -11.82 -17.83 17.33
CA SER A 87 -11.28 -19.15 17.69
C SER A 87 -10.87 -19.22 19.16
N LEU A 88 -10.20 -18.18 19.66
CA LEU A 88 -9.82 -18.07 21.08
C LEU A 88 -11.02 -17.88 22.01
N LYS A 89 -12.10 -17.28 21.53
CA LYS A 89 -13.35 -17.10 22.29
C LYS A 89 -14.10 -18.42 22.43
N VAL A 90 -14.24 -19.16 21.32
CA VAL A 90 -14.89 -20.49 21.28
C VAL A 90 -13.98 -21.58 21.88
N ARG A 91 -12.69 -21.27 22.09
CA ARG A 91 -11.63 -22.18 22.55
C ARG A 91 -11.43 -23.36 21.60
N SER A 92 -11.53 -23.12 20.29
CA SER A 92 -11.27 -24.14 19.27
C SER A 92 -9.84 -24.06 18.78
N THR A 93 -9.06 -25.10 19.08
CA THR A 93 -7.68 -25.30 18.61
C THR A 93 -7.63 -25.54 17.10
N PHE A 94 -8.60 -26.29 16.57
CA PHE A 94 -8.73 -26.56 15.13
C PHE A 94 -8.85 -25.27 14.29
N PHE A 95 -9.78 -24.37 14.64
CA PHE A 95 -9.93 -23.11 13.90
C PHE A 95 -8.70 -22.20 14.03
N LEU A 96 -8.02 -22.24 15.18
CA LEU A 96 -6.76 -21.51 15.36
C LEU A 96 -5.63 -22.10 14.50
N GLY A 97 -5.53 -23.43 14.39
CA GLY A 97 -4.57 -24.10 13.51
C GLY A 97 -4.81 -23.79 12.03
N LEU A 98 -6.08 -23.80 11.59
CA LEU A 98 -6.45 -23.42 10.22
C LEU A 98 -6.08 -21.95 9.93
N GLN A 99 -6.28 -21.07 10.91
CA GLN A 99 -5.89 -19.67 10.79
C GLN A 99 -4.37 -19.49 10.64
N ILE A 100 -3.54 -20.26 11.37
CA ILE A 100 -2.08 -20.24 11.22
C ILE A 100 -1.68 -20.64 9.80
N ILE A 101 -2.24 -21.75 9.28
CA ILE A 101 -1.94 -22.21 7.92
C ILE A 101 -2.35 -21.14 6.89
N ALA A 102 -3.54 -20.56 7.04
CA ALA A 102 -4.02 -19.50 6.15
C ALA A 102 -3.09 -18.28 6.16
N LEU A 103 -2.59 -17.86 7.33
CA LEU A 103 -1.64 -16.76 7.43
C LEU A 103 -0.29 -17.09 6.78
N LEU A 104 0.23 -18.31 6.93
CA LEU A 104 1.48 -18.72 6.28
C LEU A 104 1.36 -18.74 4.75
N ILE A 105 0.23 -19.23 4.22
CA ILE A 105 -0.03 -19.18 2.78
C ILE A 105 -0.14 -17.73 2.32
N LEU A 106 -0.89 -16.90 3.06
CA LEU A 106 -1.07 -15.49 2.75
C LEU A 106 0.26 -14.73 2.74
N THR A 107 1.15 -14.96 3.71
CA THR A 107 2.47 -14.31 3.74
C THR A 107 3.34 -14.72 2.56
N VAL A 108 3.33 -16.00 2.15
CA VAL A 108 4.05 -16.45 0.96
C VAL A 108 3.52 -15.75 -0.31
N VAL A 109 2.19 -15.67 -0.46
CA VAL A 109 1.57 -14.97 -1.60
C VAL A 109 1.92 -13.47 -1.59
N VAL A 110 1.91 -12.83 -0.42
CA VAL A 110 2.28 -11.42 -0.28
C VAL A 110 3.75 -11.20 -0.65
N VAL A 111 4.66 -12.06 -0.20
CA VAL A 111 6.09 -11.97 -0.53
C VAL A 111 6.33 -12.16 -2.04
N ALA A 112 5.67 -13.14 -2.65
CA ALA A 112 5.74 -13.35 -4.10
C ALA A 112 5.22 -12.13 -4.88
N THR A 113 4.11 -11.55 -4.43
CA THR A 113 3.54 -10.33 -5.01
C THR A 113 4.47 -9.13 -4.85
N LEU A 114 5.05 -8.94 -3.66
CA LEU A 114 6.01 -7.88 -3.38
C LEU A 114 7.26 -8.00 -4.27
N TYR A 115 7.77 -9.22 -4.48
CA TYR A 115 8.88 -9.47 -5.39
C TYR A 115 8.53 -9.08 -6.84
N GLY A 116 7.34 -9.46 -7.32
CA GLY A 116 6.84 -9.05 -8.64
C GLY A 116 6.70 -7.54 -8.77
N VAL A 117 6.17 -6.87 -7.74
CA VAL A 117 6.04 -5.41 -7.69
C VAL A 117 7.41 -4.73 -7.73
N ALA A 118 8.37 -5.22 -6.94
CA ALA A 118 9.72 -4.67 -6.85
C ALA A 118 10.47 -4.78 -8.18
N THR A 119 10.48 -5.98 -8.77
CA THR A 119 11.15 -6.25 -10.05
C THR A 119 10.57 -5.42 -11.18
N GLN A 120 9.24 -5.37 -11.30
CA GLN A 120 8.56 -4.54 -12.29
C GLN A 120 8.88 -3.05 -12.07
N TRP A 121 8.81 -2.57 -10.82
CA TRP A 121 9.07 -1.16 -10.51
C TRP A 121 10.48 -0.73 -10.92
N ILE A 122 11.50 -1.51 -10.54
CA ILE A 122 12.90 -1.21 -10.86
C ILE A 122 13.12 -1.22 -12.38
N ALA A 123 12.49 -2.15 -13.09
CA ALA A 123 12.65 -2.28 -14.53
C ALA A 123 11.95 -1.17 -15.33
N THR A 124 10.73 -0.78 -14.95
CA THR A 124 9.88 0.08 -15.80
C THR A 124 9.77 1.52 -15.33
N MET A 125 10.06 1.83 -14.06
CA MET A 125 9.89 3.18 -13.54
C MET A 125 10.85 4.19 -14.18
N PRO A 126 12.17 3.94 -14.29
CA PRO A 126 13.10 4.90 -14.90
C PRO A 126 12.73 5.23 -16.35
N THR A 127 12.41 4.19 -17.13
CA THR A 127 11.97 4.35 -18.53
C THR A 127 10.64 5.07 -18.63
N GLY A 128 9.69 4.77 -17.74
CA GLY A 128 8.38 5.44 -17.72
C GLY A 128 8.51 6.94 -17.42
N VAL A 129 9.40 7.34 -16.50
CA VAL A 129 9.66 8.76 -16.22
C VAL A 129 10.32 9.43 -17.43
N SER A 130 11.30 8.78 -18.09
CA SER A 130 11.89 9.28 -19.34
C SER A 130 10.83 9.56 -20.41
N PHE A 131 9.93 8.59 -20.66
CA PHE A 131 8.86 8.77 -21.63
C PHE A 131 7.90 9.89 -21.24
N SER A 132 7.58 10.01 -19.94
CA SER A 132 6.73 11.10 -19.45
C SER A 132 7.36 12.47 -19.67
N VAL A 133 8.70 12.60 -19.60
CA VAL A 133 9.41 13.84 -19.93
C VAL A 133 9.40 14.08 -21.44
N GLN A 134 9.63 13.05 -22.26
CA GLN A 134 9.68 13.17 -23.72
C GLN A 134 8.32 13.56 -24.33
N GLU A 135 7.24 12.92 -23.88
CA GLU A 135 5.89 13.13 -24.41
C GLU A 135 5.21 14.38 -23.83
N PHE A 136 5.77 14.97 -22.77
CA PHE A 136 5.20 16.16 -22.15
C PHE A 136 5.03 17.29 -23.17
N ASN A 137 3.81 17.78 -23.33
CA ASN A 137 3.52 18.89 -24.23
C ASN A 137 2.67 19.94 -23.49
N PRO A 138 3.17 21.17 -23.27
CA PRO A 138 2.42 22.22 -22.60
C PRO A 138 1.05 22.44 -23.24
N GLY A 139 -0.01 22.31 -22.43
CA GLY A 139 -1.39 22.56 -22.87
C GLY A 139 -2.07 21.37 -23.55
N ASP A 140 -1.39 20.23 -23.73
CA ASP A 140 -2.03 18.99 -24.12
C ASP A 140 -2.54 18.23 -22.88
N PRO A 141 -3.87 18.15 -22.64
CA PRO A 141 -4.42 17.49 -21.46
C PRO A 141 -4.08 16.01 -21.38
N ASN A 142 -3.75 15.36 -22.49
CA ASN A 142 -3.41 13.93 -22.50
C ASN A 142 -1.99 13.65 -21.98
N ASN A 143 -1.09 14.64 -22.06
CA ASN A 143 0.33 14.49 -21.76
C ASN A 143 0.74 15.26 -20.48
N MET A 144 -0.15 15.30 -19.49
CA MET A 144 0.03 16.05 -18.24
C MET A 144 0.60 15.23 -17.08
N ALA A 145 0.89 13.94 -17.29
CA ALA A 145 1.39 13.04 -16.24
C ALA A 145 2.66 13.59 -15.57
N MET A 146 3.61 14.09 -16.35
CA MET A 146 4.85 14.64 -15.80
C MET A 146 4.62 15.90 -14.96
N ALA A 147 3.73 16.81 -15.40
CA ALA A 147 3.40 18.01 -14.62
C ALA A 147 2.78 17.66 -13.26
N ASN A 148 1.89 16.67 -13.22
CA ASN A 148 1.31 16.19 -11.96
C ASN A 148 2.36 15.59 -11.02
N ILE A 149 3.27 14.78 -11.56
CA ILE A 149 4.40 14.22 -10.79
C ILE A 149 5.24 15.35 -10.19
N GLN A 150 5.60 16.35 -10.99
CA GLN A 150 6.43 17.48 -10.58
C GLN A 150 5.74 18.37 -9.55
N ASN A 151 4.46 18.68 -9.75
CA ASN A 151 3.67 19.50 -8.84
C ASN A 151 3.54 18.86 -7.44
N VAL A 152 3.40 17.54 -7.38
CA VAL A 152 3.23 16.82 -6.10
C VAL A 152 4.57 16.53 -5.44
N LEU A 153 5.57 16.08 -6.20
CA LEU A 153 6.87 15.67 -5.66
C LEU A 153 7.88 16.82 -5.57
N LYS A 154 7.62 17.99 -6.16
CA LYS A 154 8.52 19.16 -6.16
C LYS A 154 9.89 18.83 -6.76
N CYS A 155 9.86 18.34 -7.99
CA CYS A 155 11.02 17.92 -8.77
C CYS A 155 10.93 18.44 -10.20
N CYS A 156 12.00 18.31 -10.98
CA CYS A 156 12.00 18.67 -12.40
C CYS A 156 12.79 17.67 -13.24
N GLY A 157 12.21 17.26 -14.37
CA GLY A 157 12.77 16.20 -15.23
C GLY A 157 12.88 14.84 -14.55
N ARG A 158 13.64 13.92 -15.15
CA ARG A 158 13.90 12.58 -14.61
C ARG A 158 15.00 12.62 -13.56
N GLU A 159 16.18 13.06 -13.95
CA GLU A 159 17.36 13.28 -13.11
C GLU A 159 17.57 14.76 -12.81
N SER A 160 17.24 15.64 -13.75
CA SER A 160 17.32 17.09 -13.58
C SER A 160 16.46 17.86 -14.58
N TYR A 161 16.33 19.17 -14.39
CA TYR A 161 15.64 20.04 -15.35
C TYR A 161 16.23 19.99 -16.78
N ARG A 162 17.50 19.62 -16.93
CA ARG A 162 18.19 19.51 -18.24
C ARG A 162 17.60 18.43 -19.14
N ASP A 163 16.86 17.49 -18.57
CA ASP A 163 16.22 16.42 -19.34
C ASP A 163 15.21 16.98 -20.35
N TYR A 164 14.59 18.14 -20.08
CA TYR A 164 13.72 18.81 -21.05
C TYR A 164 14.47 19.30 -22.28
N TYR A 165 15.68 19.84 -22.10
CA TYR A 165 16.51 20.27 -23.23
C TYR A 165 16.98 19.09 -24.09
N ILE A 166 17.26 17.94 -23.47
CA ILE A 166 17.83 16.77 -24.15
C ILE A 166 16.77 15.96 -24.88
N ALA A 167 15.60 15.79 -24.26
CA ALA A 167 14.63 14.77 -24.63
C ALA A 167 13.25 15.32 -25.04
N ASN A 168 12.98 16.62 -24.91
CA ASN A 168 11.67 17.19 -25.20
C ASN A 168 11.75 18.30 -26.26
N GLU A 169 11.17 18.07 -27.43
CA GLU A 169 11.17 19.03 -28.54
C GLU A 169 10.13 20.16 -28.38
N ALA A 170 9.11 19.97 -27.54
CA ALA A 170 8.05 20.95 -27.30
C ALA A 170 8.52 22.12 -26.40
N ILE A 171 9.53 21.88 -25.57
CA ILE A 171 10.08 22.88 -24.64
C ILE A 171 11.31 23.58 -25.25
N PRO A 172 11.33 24.93 -25.35
CA PRO A 172 12.49 25.64 -25.87
C PRO A 172 13.73 25.53 -24.95
N ILE A 173 14.91 25.67 -25.54
CA ILE A 173 16.21 25.64 -24.86
C ILE A 173 16.26 26.68 -23.72
N ASN A 174 16.79 26.28 -22.55
CA ASN A 174 16.87 27.05 -21.29
C ASN A 174 15.51 27.32 -20.60
N TRP A 175 14.46 26.64 -21.04
CA TRP A 175 13.13 26.69 -20.42
C TRP A 175 12.74 25.32 -19.88
N VAL A 176 11.83 25.34 -18.91
CA VAL A 176 11.22 24.16 -18.32
C VAL A 176 9.71 24.39 -18.20
N PRO A 177 8.89 23.33 -18.04
CA PRO A 177 7.48 23.50 -17.74
C PRO A 177 7.23 24.27 -16.45
N PHE A 178 6.11 24.98 -16.37
CA PHE A 178 5.74 25.71 -15.16
C PHE A 178 5.67 24.83 -13.90
N SER A 179 5.28 23.57 -14.03
CA SER A 179 5.27 22.56 -12.96
C SER A 179 6.64 22.30 -12.31
N CYS A 180 7.73 22.68 -13.00
CA CYS A 180 9.07 22.65 -12.43
C CYS A 180 9.42 23.86 -11.56
N CYS A 181 8.59 24.91 -11.49
CA CYS A 181 8.95 26.12 -10.76
C CYS A 181 9.12 25.85 -9.27
N ASN A 182 10.26 26.25 -8.72
CA ASN A 182 10.59 26.03 -7.32
C ASN A 182 9.81 26.95 -6.40
N LEU A 183 8.62 26.50 -5.99
CA LEU A 183 7.74 27.26 -5.10
C LEU A 183 8.25 27.37 -3.65
N ASN A 184 9.39 26.74 -3.32
CA ASN A 184 10.03 26.94 -2.03
C ASN A 184 10.95 28.17 -2.03
N GLU A 185 11.46 28.57 -3.20
CA GLU A 185 12.37 29.71 -3.39
C GLU A 185 11.67 30.91 -4.04
N HIS A 186 10.66 30.66 -4.88
CA HIS A 186 9.94 31.67 -5.63
C HIS A 186 8.45 31.64 -5.31
N SER A 187 7.82 32.82 -5.30
CA SER A 187 6.37 32.87 -5.17
C SER A 187 5.69 32.40 -6.44
N TYR A 188 4.50 31.83 -6.31
CA TYR A 188 3.67 31.46 -7.46
C TYR A 188 3.43 32.63 -8.43
N ALA A 189 3.25 33.85 -7.88
CA ALA A 189 3.09 35.06 -8.68
C ALA A 189 4.36 35.39 -9.47
N THR A 190 5.54 35.17 -8.89
CA THR A 190 6.83 35.36 -9.57
C THR A 190 6.95 34.40 -10.75
N CYS A 191 6.72 33.09 -10.54
CA CYS A 191 6.74 32.10 -11.62
C CYS A 191 5.77 32.48 -12.74
N THR A 192 4.56 32.91 -12.38
CA THR A 192 3.50 33.28 -13.33
C THR A 192 3.86 34.52 -14.15
N ASN A 193 4.50 35.52 -13.53
CA ASN A 193 4.88 36.74 -14.23
C ASN A 193 6.01 36.48 -15.23
N VAL A 194 6.96 35.62 -14.89
CA VAL A 194 8.07 35.26 -15.77
C VAL A 194 7.57 34.36 -16.91
N SER A 195 6.59 33.49 -16.71
CA SER A 195 6.05 32.67 -17.81
C SER A 195 5.29 33.48 -18.87
N LYS A 196 4.63 34.58 -18.47
CA LYS A 196 3.90 35.48 -19.38
C LYS A 196 4.79 36.20 -20.40
N SER A 197 6.05 36.47 -20.07
CA SER A 197 6.97 37.20 -20.95
C SER A 197 7.41 36.37 -22.16
N VAL A 198 7.46 35.04 -22.01
CA VAL A 198 7.89 34.08 -23.04
C VAL A 198 6.85 33.88 -24.12
N TYR A 199 5.59 33.73 -23.70
CA TYR A 199 4.46 33.57 -24.61
C TYR A 199 4.28 34.80 -25.51
N ARG A 200 4.61 36.00 -25.00
CA ARG A 200 4.65 37.24 -25.79
C ARG A 200 5.69 37.24 -26.89
N GLY A 201 6.82 36.54 -26.68
CA GLY A 201 7.95 36.51 -27.62
C GLY A 201 7.78 35.55 -28.80
N LYS A 202 7.03 34.45 -28.64
CA LYS A 202 6.83 33.43 -29.69
C LYS A 202 5.58 33.61 -30.56
N LEU A 203 4.55 34.33 -30.11
CA LEU A 203 3.25 34.41 -30.83
C LEU A 203 2.76 35.80 -31.21
N GLY A 204 3.54 36.87 -30.97
CA GLY A 204 2.95 38.21 -31.04
C GLY A 204 1.83 38.36 -30.01
N ARG A 205 1.09 39.47 -30.06
CA ARG A 205 0.15 39.91 -29.01
C ARG A 205 -0.70 38.80 -28.40
N TRP A 206 -0.88 38.88 -27.08
CA TRP A 206 -1.93 38.17 -26.34
C TRP A 206 -3.27 38.36 -27.04
N ILE A 207 -3.82 37.28 -27.60
CA ILE A 207 -5.21 37.23 -28.05
C ILE A 207 -5.93 36.40 -26.98
N ASP A 208 -6.50 37.08 -25.98
CA ASP A 208 -7.43 36.46 -25.06
C ASP A 208 -8.76 36.16 -25.78
N PRO A 209 -9.46 35.09 -25.36
CA PRO A 209 -10.38 35.31 -24.25
C PRO A 209 -10.06 34.52 -22.96
N VAL A 210 -9.06 33.64 -22.92
CA VAL A 210 -8.79 32.80 -21.73
C VAL A 210 -7.28 32.61 -21.56
N PRO A 211 -6.68 33.00 -20.42
CA PRO A 211 -5.27 32.72 -20.16
C PRO A 211 -5.07 31.19 -20.17
N PRO A 212 -4.05 30.67 -20.87
CA PRO A 212 -3.75 29.24 -20.81
C PRO A 212 -3.52 28.83 -19.36
N SER A 213 -3.93 27.60 -19.00
CA SER A 213 -3.67 27.08 -17.67
C SER A 213 -2.16 27.22 -17.35
N PRO A 214 -1.78 27.45 -16.08
CA PRO A 214 -0.37 27.60 -15.71
C PRO A 214 0.50 26.45 -16.24
N ASP A 215 -0.04 25.23 -16.25
CA ASP A 215 0.65 24.03 -16.73
C ASP A 215 0.83 23.97 -18.27
N ALA A 216 0.22 24.89 -19.01
CA ALA A 216 0.47 25.11 -20.43
C ALA A 216 1.55 26.18 -20.70
N THR A 217 2.22 26.67 -19.65
CA THR A 217 3.27 27.69 -19.76
C THR A 217 4.64 27.15 -19.35
N VAL A 218 5.69 27.92 -19.66
CA VAL A 218 7.09 27.59 -19.37
C VAL A 218 7.75 28.68 -18.51
N VAL A 219 8.75 28.30 -17.74
CA VAL A 219 9.58 29.21 -16.90
C VAL A 219 11.07 28.98 -17.20
N PRO A 220 11.96 29.96 -16.95
CA PRO A 220 13.38 29.78 -17.20
C PRO A 220 13.93 28.68 -16.28
N GLU A 221 14.90 27.91 -16.75
CA GLU A 221 15.50 26.83 -15.96
C GLU A 221 16.08 27.29 -14.62
N SER A 222 16.47 28.57 -14.49
CA SER A 222 16.97 29.15 -13.24
C SER A 222 15.92 29.21 -12.12
N PHE A 223 14.63 29.05 -12.44
CA PHE A 223 13.54 29.00 -11.48
C PHE A 223 13.14 27.57 -11.11
N SER A 224 13.83 26.56 -11.65
CA SER A 224 13.42 25.16 -11.56
C SER A 224 13.89 24.46 -10.28
N TYR A 225 13.21 23.37 -9.91
CA TYR A 225 13.76 22.42 -8.96
C TYR A 225 15.03 21.77 -9.53
N THR A 226 16.05 21.64 -8.69
CA THR A 226 17.34 21.02 -9.07
C THR A 226 17.30 19.50 -9.06
N ASN A 227 16.41 18.90 -8.25
CA ASN A 227 16.30 17.45 -8.09
C ASN A 227 15.37 16.83 -9.14
N GLY A 228 15.80 15.71 -9.72
CA GLY A 228 14.99 14.87 -10.59
C GLY A 228 13.87 14.11 -9.87
N CYS A 229 12.80 13.81 -10.62
CA CYS A 229 11.66 13.09 -10.08
C CYS A 229 11.92 11.60 -9.83
N GLU A 230 12.82 10.96 -10.59
CA GLU A 230 13.10 9.53 -10.46
C GLU A 230 13.58 9.19 -9.04
N TRP A 231 14.48 10.00 -8.48
CA TRP A 231 15.04 9.76 -7.17
C TRP A 231 13.97 9.76 -6.07
N LEU A 232 13.07 10.75 -6.08
CA LEU A 232 11.96 10.84 -5.11
C LEU A 232 10.96 9.70 -5.25
N ILE A 233 10.68 9.27 -6.47
CA ILE A 233 9.81 8.14 -6.74
C ILE A 233 10.44 6.84 -6.18
N GLN A 234 11.73 6.63 -6.41
CA GLN A 234 12.44 5.44 -5.95
C GLN A 234 12.71 5.43 -4.43
N HIS A 235 12.98 6.59 -3.82
CA HIS A 235 13.43 6.67 -2.43
C HIS A 235 12.36 7.16 -1.46
N CYS A 236 11.25 7.74 -1.93
CA CYS A 236 10.13 8.11 -1.08
C CYS A 236 8.89 7.26 -1.37
N LEU A 237 8.45 7.15 -2.63
CA LEU A 237 7.19 6.47 -2.93
C LEU A 237 7.28 4.95 -2.83
N LEU A 238 8.35 4.36 -3.39
CA LEU A 238 8.55 2.90 -3.35
C LEU A 238 8.68 2.35 -1.92
N PRO A 239 9.44 2.96 -0.99
CA PRO A 239 9.50 2.49 0.39
C PRO A 239 8.14 2.56 1.11
N LEU A 240 7.33 3.59 0.85
CA LEU A 240 5.98 3.68 1.42
C LEU A 240 5.09 2.52 0.94
N LEU A 241 5.17 2.17 -0.34
CA LEU A 241 4.47 1.01 -0.89
C LEU A 241 4.93 -0.30 -0.21
N PHE A 242 6.24 -0.47 -0.03
CA PHE A 242 6.82 -1.67 0.58
C PHE A 242 6.44 -1.80 2.06
N LEU A 243 6.42 -0.70 2.80
CA LEU A 243 5.96 -0.67 4.18
C LEU A 243 4.52 -1.20 4.32
N GLY A 244 3.66 -0.92 3.34
CA GLY A 244 2.29 -1.44 3.29
C GLY A 244 2.21 -2.97 3.19
N PHE A 245 3.14 -3.61 2.47
CA PHE A 245 3.20 -5.08 2.35
C PHE A 245 3.92 -5.73 3.54
N ILE A 246 5.05 -5.15 3.96
CA ILE A 246 5.95 -5.74 4.95
C ILE A 246 5.34 -5.69 6.36
N THR A 247 4.76 -4.55 6.76
CA THR A 247 4.31 -4.34 8.15
C THR A 247 3.23 -5.35 8.58
N PRO A 248 2.14 -5.55 7.80
CA PRO A 248 1.14 -6.57 8.15
C PRO A 248 1.71 -7.99 8.09
N SER A 249 2.61 -8.27 7.14
CA SER A 249 3.25 -9.58 7.01
C SER A 249 4.09 -9.94 8.24
N LEU A 250 4.87 -9.00 8.77
CA LEU A 250 5.63 -9.19 10.00
C LEU A 250 4.70 -9.42 11.19
N CYS A 251 3.60 -8.66 11.29
CA CYS A 251 2.59 -8.86 12.33
C CYS A 251 1.90 -10.23 12.21
N ALA A 252 1.68 -10.73 11.00
CA ALA A 252 1.14 -12.06 10.75
C ALA A 252 2.09 -13.16 11.20
N LEU A 253 3.39 -13.04 10.92
CA LEU A 253 4.41 -13.99 11.39
C LEU A 253 4.51 -14.03 12.91
N ILE A 254 4.49 -12.86 13.57
CA ILE A 254 4.46 -12.76 15.04
C ILE A 254 3.19 -13.43 15.60
N SER A 255 2.04 -13.20 14.97
CA SER A 255 0.76 -13.81 15.37
C SER A 255 0.79 -15.33 15.20
N CYS A 256 1.36 -15.84 14.11
CA CYS A 256 1.57 -17.28 13.90
C CYS A 256 2.47 -17.89 14.97
N MET A 257 3.57 -17.21 15.32
CA MET A 257 4.51 -17.68 16.35
C MET A 257 3.81 -17.81 17.70
N PHE A 258 3.10 -16.78 18.15
CA PHE A 258 2.40 -16.82 19.44
C PHE A 258 1.24 -17.81 19.44
N ALA A 259 0.46 -17.90 18.35
CA ALA A 259 -0.61 -18.88 18.23
C ALA A 259 -0.08 -20.32 18.26
N SER A 260 1.05 -20.59 17.60
CA SER A 260 1.70 -21.91 17.58
C SER A 260 2.20 -22.31 18.97
N ILE A 261 2.84 -21.37 19.69
CA ILE A 261 3.31 -21.62 21.06
C ILE A 261 2.11 -21.86 21.98
N TYR A 262 1.03 -21.08 21.85
CA TYR A 262 -0.18 -21.27 22.63
C TYR A 262 -0.81 -22.65 22.37
N LEU A 263 -0.92 -23.09 21.11
CA LEU A 263 -1.44 -24.41 20.77
C LEU A 263 -0.61 -25.53 21.41
N HIS A 264 0.71 -25.43 21.36
CA HIS A 264 1.60 -26.42 21.97
C HIS A 264 1.40 -26.59 23.48
N PHE A 265 1.12 -25.49 24.20
CA PHE A 265 0.83 -25.56 25.63
C PHE A 265 -0.62 -26.00 25.90
N ALA A 266 -1.57 -25.59 25.07
CA ALA A 266 -2.98 -25.96 25.22
C ALA A 266 -3.20 -27.47 25.04
N GLU A 267 -2.51 -28.10 24.08
CA GLU A 267 -2.56 -29.56 23.87
C GLU A 267 -2.04 -30.35 25.08
N LYS A 268 -1.05 -29.81 25.80
CA LYS A 268 -0.46 -30.46 26.99
C LYS A 268 -1.31 -30.36 28.25
N GLU A 269 -2.24 -29.41 28.31
CA GLU A 269 -3.06 -29.17 29.50
C GLU A 269 -4.30 -30.06 29.54
N ASP A 270 -4.84 -30.48 28.39
CA ASP A 270 -6.09 -31.22 28.37
C ASP A 270 -6.23 -32.04 27.06
N PRO A 271 -5.88 -33.35 27.06
CA PRO A 271 -6.06 -34.20 25.87
C PRO A 271 -7.54 -34.40 25.48
N ASP A 272 -8.48 -34.03 26.36
CA ASP A 272 -9.94 -34.02 26.10
C ASP A 272 -10.48 -32.61 25.74
N PHE A 273 -9.61 -31.61 25.50
CA PHE A 273 -10.06 -30.26 25.08
C PHE A 273 -10.63 -30.20 23.66
N ASP A 274 -10.48 -31.28 22.89
CA ASP A 274 -11.29 -31.55 21.72
C ASP A 274 -12.72 -31.85 22.17
N ARG A 275 -13.46 -30.80 22.55
CA ARG A 275 -14.92 -30.90 22.44
C ARG A 275 -15.18 -31.30 20.99
N PRO A 276 -15.80 -32.46 20.73
CA PRO A 276 -16.09 -32.88 19.37
C PRO A 276 -16.80 -31.73 18.69
N ILE A 277 -16.31 -31.35 17.50
CA ILE A 277 -16.94 -30.34 16.66
C ILE A 277 -18.43 -30.67 16.66
N ASN A 278 -19.25 -29.78 17.21
CA ASN A 278 -20.68 -30.02 17.25
C ASN A 278 -21.20 -29.86 15.82
N LEU A 279 -21.17 -30.96 15.07
CA LEU A 279 -21.57 -31.06 13.66
C LEU A 279 -23.03 -30.66 13.43
N ARG A 280 -23.82 -30.39 14.48
CA ARG A 280 -25.11 -29.70 14.37
C ARG A 280 -25.01 -28.31 13.74
N MET A 281 -23.83 -27.67 13.71
CA MET A 281 -23.65 -26.42 12.97
C MET A 281 -23.59 -26.65 11.44
N PHE A 282 -23.36 -27.89 11.00
CA PHE A 282 -23.34 -28.30 9.59
C PHE A 282 -24.61 -29.07 9.15
N THR A 283 -25.57 -29.33 10.05
CA THR A 283 -26.85 -29.99 9.71
C THR A 283 -27.84 -29.10 8.95
N PHE A 284 -27.40 -27.99 8.37
CA PHE A 284 -28.22 -27.19 7.45
C PHE A 284 -28.48 -27.90 6.11
N ILE A 285 -27.89 -29.08 5.89
CA ILE A 285 -28.32 -30.03 4.86
C ILE A 285 -29.31 -31.02 5.49
N SER A 286 -30.51 -30.55 5.81
CA SER A 286 -31.62 -31.40 6.31
C SER A 286 -32.29 -32.12 5.15
N GLY A 287 -31.73 -33.27 4.76
CA GLY A 287 -32.32 -34.18 3.77
C GLY A 287 -32.57 -35.60 4.25
N VAL A 288 -32.33 -35.92 5.53
CA VAL A 288 -32.52 -37.29 6.04
C VAL A 288 -33.65 -37.30 7.05
N LYS A 289 -34.86 -37.53 6.51
CA LYS A 289 -36.10 -37.79 7.23
C LYS A 289 -35.95 -39.14 7.94
N ASN A 290 -35.78 -39.15 9.26
CA ASN A 290 -35.68 -40.37 10.04
C ASN A 290 -37.09 -40.87 10.37
N GLU A 291 -37.68 -41.69 9.48
CA GLU A 291 -38.86 -42.47 9.82
C GLU A 291 -38.46 -43.58 10.80
N ARG A 292 -38.83 -43.43 12.08
CA ARG A 292 -39.02 -44.60 12.95
C ARG A 292 -40.47 -44.66 13.39
N LYS A 293 -41.12 -45.69 12.84
CA LYS A 293 -42.47 -46.16 13.12
C LYS A 293 -42.67 -46.45 14.60
N SER A 294 -43.86 -46.05 15.05
CA SER A 294 -44.63 -46.60 16.16
C SER A 294 -44.53 -48.13 16.25
N ARG A 295 -44.16 -48.64 17.43
CA ARG A 295 -44.97 -49.49 18.31
C ARG A 295 -44.30 -49.65 19.66
#